data_AF-A0A9E1WGC5-F1
#
_entry.id   AF-A0A9E1WGC5-F1
#
_cell.length_a   1.000
_cell.length_b   1.000
_cell.length_c   1.000
_cell.angle_alpha   90.00
_cell.angle_beta   90.00
_cell.angle_gamma   90.00
#
_symmetry.space_group_name_H-M   'P 1'
#
loop_
_entity.id
_entity.type
_entity.pdbx_description
1 polymer ?
#
loop_
_entity_poly.entity_id
_entity_poly.type
_entity_poly.pdbx_seq_one_letter_code
_entity_poly.pdbx_strand_id
1 'polypeptide(L)' 'CGCRDFARVDFIICEDGHAHFLEVNTLPGLTETSLLPKSASCSGYNFEQLSNQLLLPALDRFNEHVLLSV' A
#
# COMPACT_ATOMS: atom_id res chain seq x y z
N CYS A 1 1.73 -3.99 -14.02
CA CYS A 1 2.61 -4.44 -12.89
C CYS A 1 1.86 -5.52 -12.10
N GLY A 2 2.59 -6.46 -11.48
CA GLY A 2 2.02 -7.56 -10.67
C GLY A 2 2.06 -7.28 -9.16
N CYS A 3 2.00 -6.01 -8.77
CA CYS A 3 1.94 -5.63 -7.36
C CYS A 3 0.62 -6.09 -6.75
N ARG A 4 0.63 -6.37 -5.45
CA ARG A 4 -0.51 -6.89 -4.71
C ARG A 4 -0.62 -6.19 -3.36
N ASP A 5 -1.83 -6.14 -2.82
CA ASP A 5 -2.21 -5.56 -1.51
C ASP A 5 -2.02 -4.06 -1.39
N PHE A 6 -0.79 -3.59 -1.47
CA PHE A 6 -0.46 -2.19 -1.29
C PHE A 6 0.84 -1.83 -2.00
N ALA A 7 0.94 -0.57 -2.36
CA ALA A 7 2.17 0.09 -2.77
C ALA A 7 2.02 1.59 -2.55
N ARG A 8 3.14 2.30 -2.40
CA ARG A 8 3.18 3.75 -2.58
C ARG A 8 3.63 4.04 -4.00
N VAL A 9 2.83 4.79 -4.75
CA VAL A 9 3.17 5.20 -6.11
C VAL A 9 3.48 6.69 -6.09
N ASP A 10 4.72 7.03 -6.43
CA ASP A 10 5.20 8.39 -6.34
C ASP A 10 5.14 9.05 -7.72
N PHE A 11 4.60 10.26 -7.75
CA PHE A 11 4.46 11.09 -8.95
C PHE A 11 5.01 12.48 -8.69
N ILE A 12 5.48 13.14 -9.75
CA ILE A 12 5.69 14.59 -9.77
C ILE A 12 4.65 15.23 -10.68
N ILE A 13 4.03 16.32 -10.23
CA ILE A 13 3.13 17.12 -11.06
C ILE A 13 3.96 18.23 -11.69
N CYS A 14 4.07 18.25 -13.01
CA CYS A 14 4.79 19.27 -13.76
C CYS A 14 3.93 20.52 -14.00
N GLU A 15 4.54 21.59 -14.52
CA GLU A 15 3.87 22.88 -14.79
C GLU A 15 2.73 22.77 -15.81
N ASP A 16 2.77 21.76 -16.69
CA ASP A 16 1.71 21.42 -17.63
C ASP A 16 0.49 20.75 -16.96
N GLY A 17 0.55 20.53 -15.64
CA GLY A 17 -0.49 19.89 -14.85
C GLY A 17 -0.52 18.37 -14.98
N HIS A 18 0.42 17.76 -15.71
CA HIS A 18 0.46 16.32 -15.88
C HIS A 18 1.25 15.64 -14.75
N ALA A 19 0.73 14.49 -14.31
CA ALA A 19 1.41 13.64 -13.34
C ALA A 19 2.41 12.73 -14.07
N HIS A 20 3.68 12.86 -13.71
CA HIS A 20 4.75 12.01 -14.21
C HIS A 20 5.09 10.96 -13.15
N PHE A 21 4.95 9.69 -13.53
CA PHE A 21 5.31 8.56 -12.69
C PHE A 21 6.80 8.54 -12.39
N LEU A 22 7.16 8.32 -11.13
CA LEU A 22 8.55 8.19 -10.70
C LEU A 22 8.88 6.73 -10.35
N GLU A 23 8.18 6.18 -9.35
CA GLU A 23 8.47 4.85 -8.84
C GLU A 23 7.26 4.20 -8.17
N VAL A 24 7.34 2.88 -8.02
CA VAL A 24 6.45 2.08 -7.16
C VAL A 24 7.27 1.51 -6.01
N ASN A 25 6.94 1.92 -4.79
CA ASN A 25 7.48 1.32 -3.57
C ASN A 25 6.54 0.21 -3.10
N THR A 26 6.96 -1.05 -3.22
CA THR A 26 6.18 -2.23 -2.78
C THR A 26 6.28 -2.49 -1.27
N LEU A 27 7.25 -1.87 -0.59
CA LEU A 27 7.40 -1.87 0.87
C LEU A 27 7.77 -0.46 1.35
N PRO A 28 6.83 0.50 1.30
CA PRO A 28 7.06 1.85 1.81
C PRO A 28 7.24 1.84 3.34
N GLY A 29 7.78 2.94 3.87
CA GLY A 29 7.85 3.14 5.32
C GLY A 29 6.47 3.06 6.00
N LEU A 30 6.43 2.44 7.17
CA LEU A 30 5.24 2.21 8.00
C LEU A 30 5.31 2.87 9.38
N THR A 31 6.25 3.77 9.63
CA THR A 31 6.28 4.56 10.87
C THR A 31 5.19 5.63 10.86
N GLU A 32 4.82 6.18 12.02
CA GLU A 32 3.83 7.27 12.12
C GLU A 32 4.14 8.47 11.22
N THR A 33 5.44 8.75 11.00
CA THR A 33 5.89 9.86 10.16
C THR A 33 5.98 9.52 8.67
N SER A 34 5.79 8.25 8.30
CA SER A 34 5.84 7.77 6.92
C SER A 34 4.60 8.17 6.12
N LEU A 35 4.77 8.26 4.78
CA LEU A 35 3.71 8.75 3.89
C LEU A 35 2.47 7.83 3.83
N LEU A 36 2.64 6.50 3.90
CA LEU A 36 1.50 5.58 3.83
C LEU A 36 0.60 5.72 5.08
N PRO A 37 1.11 5.64 6.32
CA PRO A 37 0.30 5.92 7.52
C PRO A 37 -0.32 7.32 7.54
N LYS A 38 0.43 8.35 7.13
CA LYS A 38 -0.12 9.72 7.01
C LYS A 38 -1.29 9.79 6.03
N SER A 39 -1.15 9.23 4.84
CA SER A 39 -2.21 9.24 3.82
C SER A 39 -3.44 8.44 4.26
N ALA A 40 -3.23 7.31 4.94
CA ALA A 40 -4.32 6.52 5.52
C ALA A 40 -5.06 7.30 6.62
N SER A 41 -4.35 8.05 7.46
CA SER A 41 -4.95 8.89 8.50
C SER A 41 -5.83 10.00 7.93
N CYS A 42 -5.39 10.64 6.83
CA CYS A 42 -6.21 11.60 6.10
C CYS A 42 -7.47 10.97 5.49
N SER A 43 -7.46 9.65 5.28
CA SER A 43 -8.58 8.87 4.78
C SER A 43 -9.44 8.26 5.91
N GLY A 44 -9.19 8.62 7.17
CA GLY A 44 -9.97 8.20 8.34
C GLY A 44 -9.49 6.91 9.02
N TYR A 45 -8.37 6.33 8.59
CA TYR A 45 -7.81 5.12 9.22
C TYR A 45 -6.87 5.49 10.36
N ASN A 46 -7.05 4.87 11.53
CA ASN A 46 -6.00 4.80 12.53
C ASN A 46 -4.97 3.71 12.15
N PHE A 47 -3.86 3.64 12.90
CA PHE A 47 -2.76 2.72 12.59
C PHE A 47 -3.16 1.24 12.68
N GLU A 48 -4.01 0.86 13.63
CA GLU A 48 -4.52 -0.50 13.79
C GLU A 48 -5.39 -0.90 12.59
N GLN A 49 -6.30 -0.03 12.18
CA GLN A 49 -7.14 -0.25 11.01
C GLN A 49 -6.31 -0.35 9.73
N LEU A 50 -5.30 0.52 9.55
CA LEU A 50 -4.35 0.39 8.44
C LEU A 50 -3.64 -0.96 8.48
N SER A 51 -3.14 -1.38 9.65
CA SER A 51 -2.44 -2.67 9.81
C SER A 51 -3.34 -3.84 9.40
N ASN A 52 -4.63 -3.80 9.77
CA ASN A 52 -5.60 -4.81 9.33
C ASN A 52 -5.83 -4.79 7.81
N GLN A 53 -5.87 -3.62 7.18
CA GLN A 53 -5.98 -3.52 5.71
C GLN A 53 -4.76 -4.11 4.99
N LEU A 54 -3.57 -4.07 5.60
CA LEU A 54 -2.37 -4.70 5.04
C LEU A 54 -2.35 -6.23 5.29
N LEU A 55 -2.81 -6.65 6.47
CA LEU A 55 -2.74 -8.05 6.91
C LEU A 55 -3.79 -8.95 6.25
N LEU A 56 -5.04 -8.50 6.14
CA LEU A 56 -6.14 -9.36 5.67
C LEU A 56 -5.90 -9.91 4.25
N PRO A 57 -5.52 -9.09 3.25
CA PRO A 57 -5.18 -9.60 1.93
C PRO A 57 -3.95 -10.53 1.90
N ALA A 58 -3.02 -10.37 2.85
CA ALA A 58 -1.90 -11.29 3.04
C ALA A 58 -2.35 -12.65 3.55
N LEU A 59 -3.26 -12.65 4.53
CA LEU A 59 -3.85 -13.86 5.09
C LEU A 59 -4.69 -14.63 4.05
N ASP A 60 -5.50 -13.93 3.27
CA ASP A 60 -6.33 -14.55 2.23
C ASP A 60 -5.49 -15.32 1.21
N ARG A 61 -4.44 -14.69 0.68
CA ARG A 61 -3.51 -15.35 -0.23
C ARG A 61 -2.76 -16.51 0.40
N PHE A 62 -2.36 -16.37 1.67
CA PHE A 62 -1.71 -17.45 2.39
C PHE A 62 -2.63 -18.67 2.44
N ASN A 63 -3.91 -18.46 2.79
CA ASN A 63 -4.91 -19.52 2.82
C ASN A 63 -5.16 -20.12 1.43
N GLU A 64 -5.25 -19.31 0.37
CA GLU A 64 -5.36 -19.80 -1.01
C GLU A 64 -4.18 -20.69 -1.39
N HIS A 65 -2.94 -20.28 -1.08
CA HIS A 65 -1.75 -21.09 -1.34
C HIS A 65 -1.76 -22.39 -0.54
N VAL A 66 -2.13 -22.34 0.75
CA VAL A 66 -2.24 -23.55 1.58
C VAL A 66 -3.26 -24.51 1.00
N LEU A 67 -4.44 -24.03 0.59
CA LEU A 67 -5.51 -24.84 0.00
C LEU A 67 -5.14 -25.44 -1.37
N LEU A 68 -4.29 -24.76 -2.15
CA LEU A 68 -3.77 -25.27 -3.43
C LEU A 68 -2.58 -26.24 -3.28
N SER A 69 -2.00 -26.32 -2.07
CA SER A 69 -0.85 -27.17 -1.75
C SER A 69 -1.24 -28.54 -1.15
N VAL A 70 -2.54 -28.78 -0.95
CA VAL A 70 -3.14 -30.06 -0.54
C VAL A 70 -3.93 -30.68 -1.69
#